data_AF-A0A7K3YYY4-F1
#
_entry.id   AF-A0A7K3YYY4-F1
#
_cell.length_a   1.000
_cell.length_b   1.000
_cell.length_c   1.000
_cell.angle_alpha   90.00
_cell.angle_beta   90.00
_cell.angle_gamma   90.00
#
_symmetry.space_group_name_H-M   'P 1'
#
loop_
_entity.id
_entity.type
_entity.pdbx_description
1 polymer ?
#
loop_
_entity_poly.entity_id
_entity_poly.type
_entity_poly.pdbx_seq_one_letter_code
_entity_poly.pdbx_strand_id
1 'polypeptide(L)' 'MLDLNKKVQDASLEHEKTLLQRQIEATDGAIDTLVYGLTEEEIGIVEGKIKI' A
#
# COMPACT_ATOMS: atom_id res chain seq x y z
N MET A 1 -0.95 0.78 -5.57
CA MET A 1 0.14 -0.17 -5.26
C MET A 1 0.51 -1.07 -6.44
N LEU A 2 -0.45 -1.71 -7.11
CA LEU A 2 -0.13 -2.63 -8.23
C LEU A 2 0.66 -1.95 -9.37
N ASP A 3 0.30 -0.71 -9.73
CA ASP A 3 0.99 0.02 -10.81
C ASP A 3 2.39 0.51 -10.42
N LEU A 4 2.62 0.86 -9.15
CA LEU A 4 3.97 1.20 -8.67
C LEU A 4 4.87 -0.04 -8.69
N ASN A 5 4.35 -1.21 -8.31
CA ASN A 5 5.08 -2.47 -8.38
C ASN A 5 5.43 -2.86 -9.83
N LYS A 6 4.51 -2.66 -10.79
CA LYS A 6 4.81 -2.85 -12.22
C LYS A 6 5.93 -1.92 -12.69
N LYS A 7 5.88 -0.64 -12.30
CA LYS A 7 6.94 0.33 -12.64
C LYS A 7 8.30 -0.07 -12.06
N VAL A 8 8.37 -0.67 -10.87
CA VAL A 8 9.63 -1.21 -10.31
C VAL A 8 10.17 -2.36 -11.17
N GLN A 9 9.29 -3.24 -11.65
CA GLN A 9 9.67 -4.36 -12.52
C GLN A 9 10.15 -3.90 -13.90
N ASP A 10 9.56 -2.83 -14.43
CA ASP A 10 9.90 -2.27 -15.74
C ASP A 10 11.13 -1.33 -15.71
N ALA A 11 11.49 -0.81 -14.53
CA ALA A 11 12.61 0.11 -14.37
C ALA A 11 13.95 -0.59 -14.65
N SER A 12 14.72 -0.03 -15.58
CA SER A 12 16.03 -0.59 -15.98
C SER A 12 17.19 0.00 -15.18
N LEU A 13 16.98 1.13 -14.48
CA LEU A 13 18.00 1.83 -13.71
C LEU A 13 17.81 1.63 -12.21
N GLU A 14 18.89 1.30 -11.48
CA GLU A 14 18.84 1.01 -10.04
C GLU A 14 18.39 2.21 -9.18
N HIS A 15 18.75 3.44 -9.58
CA HIS A 15 18.27 4.64 -8.89
C HIS A 15 16.76 4.84 -9.03
N GLU A 16 16.20 4.51 -10.20
CA GLU A 16 14.77 4.62 -10.45
C GLU A 16 13.99 3.58 -9.64
N LYS A 17 14.47 2.33 -9.58
CA LYS A 17 13.92 1.30 -8.68
C LYS A 17 13.94 1.75 -7.22
N THR A 18 15.04 2.34 -6.77
CA THR A 18 15.17 2.85 -5.40
C THR A 18 14.15 3.95 -5.10
N LEU A 19 13.92 4.86 -6.04
CA LEU A 19 12.91 5.93 -5.91
C LEU A 19 11.48 5.37 -5.87
N LEU A 20 11.18 4.40 -6.73
CA LEU A 20 9.87 3.75 -6.79
C LEU A 20 9.60 2.89 -5.54
N GLN A 21 10.61 2.19 -5.03
CA GLN A 21 10.51 1.39 -3.82
C GLN A 21 10.20 2.26 -2.59
N ARG A 22 10.84 3.43 -2.47
CA ARG A 22 10.54 4.40 -1.42
C ARG A 22 9.10 4.93 -1.49
N GLN A 23 8.57 5.14 -2.69
CA GLN A 23 7.18 5.57 -2.87
C GLN A 23 6.19 4.48 -2.44
N ILE A 24 6.52 3.21 -2.71
CA ILE A 24 5.75 2.05 -2.24
C ILE A 24 5.72 2.04 -0.71
N GLU A 25 6.88 2.11 -0.05
CA GLU A 25 7.00 2.11 1.41
C GLU A 25 6.24 3.27 2.06
N ALA A 26 6.34 4.48 1.49
CA ALA A 26 5.60 5.64 2.00
C ALA A 26 4.08 5.47 1.86
N THR A 27 3.63 4.83 0.78
CA THR A 27 2.21 4.55 0.55
C THR A 27 1.70 3.47 1.51
N ASP A 28 2.48 2.40 1.71
CA ASP A 28 2.14 1.33 2.66
C ASP A 28 2.06 1.87 4.08
N GLY A 29 3.01 2.70 4.51
CA GLY A 29 2.94 3.35 5.83
C GLY A 29 1.72 4.28 6.01
N ALA A 30 1.26 4.93 4.93
CA ALA A 30 0.04 5.74 4.96
C ALA A 30 -1.22 4.85 5.07
N ILE A 31 -1.23 3.70 4.40
CA ILE A 31 -2.30 2.69 4.52
C ILE A 31 -2.31 2.13 5.94
N ASP A 32 -1.16 1.74 6.47
CA ASP A 32 -1.04 1.26 7.84
C ASP A 32 -1.58 2.30 8.83
N THR A 33 -1.21 3.58 8.67
CA THR A 33 -1.74 4.66 9.51
C THR A 33 -3.26 4.77 9.44
N LEU A 34 -3.84 4.62 8.24
CA LEU A 34 -5.28 4.63 8.05
C LEU A 34 -5.94 3.40 8.69
N VAL A 35 -5.32 2.22 8.60
CA VAL A 35 -5.84 0.95 9.11
C VAL A 35 -5.71 0.83 10.63
N TYR A 36 -4.59 1.28 11.22
CA TYR A 36 -4.39 1.29 12.68
C TYR A 36 -5.31 2.27 13.43
N GLY A 37 -5.98 3.17 12.71
CA GLY A 37 -7.04 4.03 13.26
C GLY A 37 -8.43 3.39 13.28
N LEU A 38 -8.60 2.21 12.69
CA LEU A 38 -9.89 1.54 12.56
C LEU A 38 -10.19 0.66 13.77
N THR A 39 -11.46 0.64 14.17
CA THR A 39 -12.01 -0.32 15.12
C THR A 39 -12.15 -1.70 14.48
N GLU A 40 -12.29 -2.77 15.29
CA GLU A 40 -12.46 -4.14 14.77
C GLU A 40 -13.65 -4.28 13.80
N GLU A 41 -14.72 -3.50 14.03
CA GLU A 41 -15.89 -3.45 13.15
C GLU A 41 -15.56 -2.86 11.78
N GLU A 42 -14.85 -1.73 11.76
CA GLU A 42 -14.42 -1.07 10.53
C GLU A 42 -13.41 -1.91 9.76
N ILE A 43 -12.50 -2.59 10.45
CA ILE A 43 -11.59 -3.59 9.85
C ILE A 43 -12.43 -4.71 9.21
N GLY A 44 -13.43 -5.23 9.92
CA GLY A 44 -14.33 -6.27 9.39
C GLY A 44 -15.08 -5.83 8.14
N ILE A 45 -15.46 -4.56 8.02
CA ILE A 45 -16.11 -4.00 6.83
C ILE A 45 -15.11 -3.93 5.66
N VAL A 46 -13.89 -3.42 5.89
CA VAL A 46 -12.86 -3.30 4.85
C VAL A 46 -12.39 -4.67 4.33
N GLU A 47 -12.30 -5.65 5.21
CA GLU A 47 -11.96 -7.04 4.85
C GLU A 47 -13.14 -7.83 4.27
N GLY A 48 -14.34 -7.24 4.24
CA GLY A 48 -15.56 -7.89 3.74
C GLY A 48 -16.09 -9.01 4.63
N LYS A 49 -15.65 -9.07 5.90
CA LYS A 49 -16.13 -10.01 6.93
C LYS A 49 -17.45 -9.56 7.56
N ILE A 50 -17.73 -8.25 7.56
CA ILE A 50 -18.96 -7.65 8.05
C ILE A 50 -19.65 -6.93 6.89
N LYS A 51 -20.96 -7.11 6.75
CA LYS A 51 -21.81 -6.38 5.79
C LYS A 51 -22.72 -5.43 6.56
N ILE A 52 -22.80 -4.19 6.08
CA ILE A 52 -23.69 -3.13 6.56
C ILE A 52 -25.00 -3.17 5.78
#